data_AF-A0A0J7KET2-F1
#
_entry.id   AF-A0A0J7KET2-F1
#
_cell.length_a   1.000
_cell.length_b   1.000
_cell.length_c   1.000
_cell.angle_alpha   90.00
_cell.angle_beta   90.00
_cell.angle_gamma   90.00
#
_symmetry.space_group_name_H-M   'P 1'
#
loop_
_entity.id
_entity.type
_entity.pdbx_description
1 polymer ?
#
loop_
_entity_poly.entity_id
_entity_poly.type
_entity_poly.pdbx_seq_one_letter_code
_entity_poly.pdbx_strand_id
1 'polypeptide(L)'
;MAGRMQLVFLLAIIALVHNELVVKQSFPISAYDADKVVILDDKIDALLPSIREFILKNGLDPTQVTDFSESILPKLPGVFKGKLNLKNGWLQNLSTINRTEHVIGIYNNKSLTLDMNLGFDVLDCSYEYDLKYLFYKRQGDVFARFYNLDVNTVLRIDLANYYIHLDSIKFSDV
;
A
#
# COMPACT_ATOMS: atom_id res chain seq x y z
N MET A 1 -5.07 11.62 2.26
CA MET A 1 -4.64 11.03 3.55
C MET A 1 -5.31 9.69 3.84
N ALA A 2 -6.62 9.52 3.62
CA ALA A 2 -7.32 8.27 3.93
C ALA A 2 -7.01 7.07 2.98
N GLY A 3 -6.75 7.28 1.69
CA GLY A 3 -6.28 6.19 0.80
C GLY A 3 -4.90 5.62 1.19
N ARG A 4 -4.00 6.45 1.72
CA ARG A 4 -2.74 5.99 2.34
C ARG A 4 -3.01 5.16 3.60
N MET A 5 -4.01 5.53 4.39
CA MET A 5 -4.40 4.78 5.60
C MET A 5 -4.97 3.39 5.26
N GLN A 6 -5.69 3.23 4.15
CA GLN A 6 -6.23 1.93 3.73
C GLN A 6 -5.14 0.94 3.28
N LEU A 7 -4.12 1.42 2.54
CA LEU A 7 -2.98 0.57 2.14
C LEU A 7 -2.09 0.22 3.35
N VAL A 8 -1.84 1.19 4.24
CA VAL A 8 -1.17 0.96 5.54
C VAL A 8 -1.94 -0.08 6.35
N PHE A 9 -3.27 -0.01 6.37
CA PHE A 9 -4.10 -0.94 7.13
C PHE A 9 -4.02 -2.35 6.56
N LEU A 10 -3.99 -2.49 5.24
CA LEU A 10 -3.81 -3.78 4.57
C LEU A 10 -2.43 -4.37 4.87
N LEU A 11 -1.37 -3.55 4.80
CA LEU A 11 0.01 -3.92 5.15
C LEU A 11 0.20 -4.20 6.66
N ALA A 12 -0.50 -3.47 7.52
CA ALA A 12 -0.53 -3.70 8.97
C ALA A 12 -1.31 -4.97 9.32
N ILE A 13 -2.37 -5.30 8.58
CA ILE A 13 -3.09 -6.57 8.70
C ILE A 13 -2.19 -7.74 8.29
N ILE A 14 -1.39 -7.60 7.21
CA ILE A 14 -0.40 -8.60 6.83
C ILE A 14 0.55 -8.91 8.01
N ALA A 15 0.98 -7.87 8.73
CA ALA A 15 1.80 -8.02 9.93
C ALA A 15 1.03 -8.53 11.17
N LEU A 16 -0.26 -8.20 11.32
CA LEU A 16 -1.11 -8.63 12.45
C LEU A 16 -1.63 -10.07 12.31
N VAL A 17 -1.86 -10.55 11.09
CA VAL A 17 -2.23 -11.96 10.81
C VAL A 17 -1.09 -12.91 11.24
N HIS A 18 0.11 -12.39 11.50
CA HIS A 18 1.26 -13.12 12.05
C HIS A 18 1.37 -13.16 13.57
N ASN A 19 0.43 -12.61 14.34
CA ASN A 19 0.50 -12.74 15.80
C ASN A 19 0.28 -14.18 16.31
N GLU A 20 0.03 -15.16 15.43
CA GLU A 20 0.13 -16.60 15.73
C GLU A 20 1.47 -17.25 15.34
N LEU A 21 2.37 -16.55 14.64
CA LEU A 21 3.73 -17.02 14.38
C LEU A 21 4.67 -16.50 15.45
N VAL A 22 4.55 -17.12 16.63
CA VAL A 22 5.61 -17.16 17.64
C VAL A 22 6.92 -17.52 16.93
N VAL A 23 7.85 -16.57 16.86
CA VAL A 23 9.23 -16.79 16.40
C VAL A 23 9.92 -17.73 17.40
N LYS A 24 9.68 -19.03 17.25
CA LYS A 24 10.51 -20.09 17.83
C LYS A 24 11.61 -20.41 16.81
N GLN A 25 12.63 -19.56 16.74
CA GLN A 25 13.92 -19.99 16.21
C GLN A 25 15.04 -19.22 16.91
N SER A 26 15.67 -19.90 17.86
CA SER A 26 16.91 -19.50 18.52
C SER A 26 18.06 -19.57 17.52
N PHE A 27 18.55 -18.42 17.06
CA PHE A 27 19.82 -18.33 16.36
C PHE A 27 20.93 -18.02 17.37
N PRO A 28 22.12 -18.66 17.25
CA PRO A 28 23.20 -18.50 18.21
C PRO A 28 23.67 -17.03 18.22
N ILE A 29 23.67 -16.44 19.41
CA ILE A 29 23.95 -15.02 19.62
C ILE A 29 25.47 -14.85 19.73
N SER A 30 26.08 -14.22 18.73
CA SER A 30 27.36 -13.54 18.90
C SER A 30 27.15 -12.05 18.67
N ALA A 31 27.55 -11.26 19.66
CA ALA A 31 27.29 -9.84 19.77
C ALA A 31 28.27 -9.03 18.91
N TYR A 32 27.74 -8.39 17.86
CA TYR A 32 28.26 -7.15 17.29
C TYR A 32 27.05 -6.39 16.73
N ASP A 33 26.90 -5.11 17.09
CA ASP A 33 25.89 -4.17 16.60
C ASP A 33 26.11 -3.86 15.10
N ALA A 34 25.90 -4.86 14.26
CA ALA A 34 25.82 -4.74 12.82
C ALA A 34 24.41 -5.08 12.38
N ASP A 35 23.87 -4.30 11.45
CA ASP A 35 22.58 -4.56 10.83
C ASP A 35 22.54 -5.99 10.32
N LYS A 36 21.61 -6.79 10.84
CA LYS A 36 21.39 -8.15 10.34
C LYS A 36 20.45 -8.06 9.15
N VAL A 37 21.01 -8.21 7.96
CA VAL A 37 20.26 -8.23 6.71
C VAL A 37 19.95 -9.68 6.34
N VAL A 38 18.67 -9.97 6.07
CA VAL A 38 18.18 -11.30 5.67
C VAL A 38 17.25 -11.17 4.47
N ILE A 39 17.27 -12.17 3.60
CA ILE A 39 16.33 -12.28 2.47
C ILE A 39 15.14 -13.14 2.93
N LEU A 40 13.92 -12.64 2.74
CA LEU A 40 12.69 -13.24 3.27
C LEU A 40 11.71 -13.73 2.19
N ASP A 41 12.17 -13.85 0.95
CA ASP A 41 11.38 -14.24 -0.22
C ASP A 41 10.45 -15.43 0.04
N ASP A 42 11.00 -16.59 0.39
CA ASP A 42 10.21 -17.82 0.62
C ASP A 42 9.16 -17.66 1.72
N LYS A 43 9.46 -16.81 2.72
CA LYS A 43 8.51 -16.53 3.79
C LYS A 43 7.36 -15.70 3.25
N ILE A 44 7.65 -14.59 2.57
CA ILE A 44 6.60 -13.73 1.99
C ILE A 44 5.77 -14.48 0.94
N ASP A 45 6.40 -15.28 0.09
CA ASP A 45 5.70 -16.09 -0.92
C ASP A 45 4.72 -17.09 -0.28
N ALA A 46 5.09 -17.67 0.87
CA ALA A 46 4.19 -18.54 1.62
C ALA A 46 3.02 -17.76 2.28
N LEU A 47 3.17 -16.45 2.54
CA LEU A 47 2.14 -15.62 3.16
C LEU A 47 1.16 -15.01 2.17
N LEU A 48 1.63 -14.71 0.96
CA LEU A 48 0.83 -14.07 -0.08
C LEU A 48 -0.52 -14.77 -0.30
N PRO A 49 -0.64 -16.11 -0.39
CA PRO A 49 -1.93 -16.79 -0.52
C PRO A 49 -2.92 -16.44 0.61
N SER A 50 -2.47 -16.44 1.87
CA SER A 50 -3.31 -16.09 3.02
C SER A 50 -3.73 -14.62 3.01
N ILE A 51 -2.85 -13.73 2.54
CA ILE A 51 -3.14 -12.30 2.39
C ILE A 51 -4.23 -12.10 1.32
N ARG A 52 -4.09 -12.77 0.17
CA ARG A 52 -5.10 -12.73 -0.90
C ARG A 52 -6.45 -13.26 -0.42
N GLU A 53 -6.45 -14.37 0.31
CA GLU A 53 -7.67 -14.92 0.90
C GLU A 53 -8.30 -13.95 1.92
N PHE A 54 -7.48 -13.29 2.73
CA PHE A 54 -7.95 -12.27 3.67
C PHE A 54 -8.61 -11.09 2.95
N ILE A 55 -7.97 -10.57 1.89
CA ILE A 55 -8.50 -9.47 1.06
C ILE A 55 -9.90 -9.83 0.55
N LEU A 56 -10.05 -11.04 -0.01
CA LEU A 56 -11.31 -11.52 -0.55
C LEU A 56 -12.37 -11.72 0.54
N LYS A 57 -12.02 -12.39 1.65
CA LYS A 57 -12.96 -12.69 2.74
C LYS A 57 -13.52 -11.44 3.42
N ASN A 58 -12.73 -10.37 3.47
CA ASN A 58 -13.13 -9.12 4.11
C ASN A 58 -13.74 -8.11 3.13
N GLY A 59 -13.95 -8.49 1.87
CA GLY A 59 -14.51 -7.57 0.86
C GLY A 59 -13.61 -6.36 0.61
N LEU A 60 -12.29 -6.52 0.71
CA LEU A 60 -11.31 -5.49 0.39
C LEU A 60 -10.96 -5.49 -1.11
N ASP A 61 -11.62 -6.31 -1.92
CA ASP A 61 -11.49 -6.33 -3.37
C ASP A 61 -12.86 -6.66 -3.99
N PRO A 62 -13.61 -5.67 -4.51
CA PRO A 62 -13.27 -4.24 -4.61
C PRO A 62 -13.21 -3.52 -3.25
N THR A 63 -12.33 -2.55 -3.10
CA THR A 63 -12.32 -1.62 -1.95
C THR A 63 -12.71 -0.20 -2.37
N GLN A 64 -13.43 0.50 -1.49
CA GLN A 64 -13.81 1.89 -1.71
C GLN A 64 -12.64 2.80 -1.39
N VAL A 65 -12.30 3.69 -2.33
CA VAL A 65 -11.27 4.71 -2.16
C VAL A 65 -11.91 6.04 -1.76
N THR A 66 -11.23 6.78 -0.90
CA THR A 66 -11.74 8.06 -0.39
C THR A 66 -11.94 9.08 -1.51
N ASP A 67 -13.02 9.86 -1.39
CA ASP A 67 -13.26 11.05 -2.20
C ASP A 67 -12.06 12.00 -2.16
N PHE A 68 -11.76 12.59 -3.32
CA PHE A 68 -10.66 13.51 -3.51
C PHE A 68 -11.15 14.78 -4.19
N SER A 69 -10.58 15.92 -3.82
CA SER A 69 -10.95 17.21 -4.40
C SER A 69 -9.73 18.09 -4.56
N GLU A 70 -9.50 18.57 -5.78
CA GLU A 70 -8.35 19.39 -6.10
C GLU A 70 -8.70 20.54 -7.05
N SER A 71 -7.90 21.60 -6.98
CA SER A 71 -7.95 22.70 -7.94
C SER A 71 -7.17 22.33 -9.18
N ILE A 72 -7.80 22.44 -10.35
CA ILE A 72 -7.17 22.09 -11.64
C ILE A 72 -6.04 23.09 -11.98
N LEU A 73 -6.22 24.36 -11.62
CA LEU A 73 -5.30 25.46 -11.87
C LEU A 73 -4.96 26.17 -10.54
N PRO A 74 -4.17 25.54 -9.65
CA PRO A 74 -3.98 26.02 -8.27
C PRO A 74 -3.30 27.39 -8.19
N LYS A 75 -2.55 27.77 -9.24
CA LYS A 75 -1.84 29.06 -9.35
C LYS A 75 -2.77 30.25 -9.64
N LEU A 76 -4.00 30.01 -10.09
CA LEU A 76 -4.95 31.08 -10.39
C LEU A 76 -5.77 31.47 -9.15
N PRO A 77 -6.29 32.71 -9.05
CA PRO A 77 -7.08 33.12 -7.90
C PRO A 77 -8.57 32.73 -8.02
N GLY A 78 -9.21 32.48 -6.87
CA GLY A 78 -10.66 32.33 -6.76
C GLY A 78 -11.28 31.28 -7.68
N VAL A 79 -12.35 31.66 -8.40
CA VAL A 79 -13.10 30.78 -9.31
C VAL A 79 -12.30 30.32 -10.53
N PHE A 80 -11.20 31.02 -10.87
CA PHE A 80 -10.31 30.64 -11.95
C PHE A 80 -9.45 29.41 -11.63
N LYS A 81 -9.42 28.96 -10.36
CA LYS A 81 -8.75 27.70 -9.99
C LYS A 81 -9.39 26.48 -10.65
N GLY A 82 -10.69 26.54 -10.90
CA GLY A 82 -11.48 25.35 -11.19
C GLY A 82 -11.46 24.34 -10.03
N LYS A 83 -12.32 23.34 -10.13
CA LYS A 83 -12.44 22.28 -9.14
C LYS A 83 -12.70 20.96 -9.84
N LEU A 84 -11.90 19.96 -9.51
CA LEU A 84 -12.13 18.57 -9.84
C LEU A 84 -12.49 17.86 -8.54
N ASN A 85 -13.67 17.25 -8.50
CA ASN A 85 -14.07 16.35 -7.41
C ASN A 85 -14.10 14.93 -7.98
N LEU A 86 -13.39 14.02 -7.34
CA LEU A 86 -13.46 12.59 -7.59
C LEU A 86 -14.21 11.96 -6.43
N LYS A 87 -15.29 11.25 -6.71
CA LYS A 87 -16.17 10.65 -5.72
C LYS A 87 -16.43 9.18 -6.02
N ASN A 88 -16.85 8.45 -4.98
CA ASN A 88 -17.26 7.05 -5.11
C ASN A 88 -16.16 6.20 -5.78
N GLY A 89 -14.92 6.43 -5.35
CA GLY A 89 -13.77 5.72 -5.89
C GLY A 89 -13.82 4.23 -5.54
N TRP A 90 -13.40 3.37 -6.45
CA TRP A 90 -13.20 1.94 -6.21
C TRP A 90 -11.87 1.49 -6.76
N LEU A 91 -11.23 0.58 -6.03
CA LEU A 91 -10.00 -0.10 -6.43
C LEU A 91 -10.27 -1.61 -6.44
N GLN A 92 -9.87 -2.27 -7.53
CA GLN A 92 -10.15 -3.67 -7.84
C GLN A 92 -8.87 -4.41 -8.21
N ASN A 93 -8.90 -5.73 -8.04
CA ASN A 93 -7.81 -6.67 -8.25
C ASN A 93 -6.66 -6.55 -7.24
N LEU A 94 -6.95 -6.05 -6.03
CA LEU A 94 -5.99 -6.06 -4.91
C LEU A 94 -5.59 -7.47 -4.48
N SER A 95 -6.47 -8.46 -4.67
CA SER A 95 -6.20 -9.86 -4.40
C SER A 95 -5.21 -10.51 -5.39
N THR A 96 -4.79 -9.79 -6.44
CA THR A 96 -3.76 -10.27 -7.38
C THR A 96 -2.34 -9.98 -6.91
N ILE A 97 -2.18 -9.34 -5.74
CA ILE A 97 -0.88 -8.95 -5.18
C ILE A 97 0.14 -10.08 -5.24
N ASN A 98 1.31 -9.81 -5.80
CA ASN A 98 2.42 -10.73 -5.91
C ASN A 98 3.72 -10.07 -5.43
N ARG A 99 4.79 -10.85 -5.32
CA ARG A 99 6.14 -10.32 -5.06
C ARG A 99 6.84 -10.16 -6.40
N THR A 100 7.51 -9.03 -6.62
CA THR A 100 8.21 -8.73 -7.87
C THR A 100 9.73 -8.82 -7.73
N GLU A 101 10.27 -8.46 -6.56
CA GLU A 101 11.71 -8.55 -6.28
C GLU A 101 12.00 -9.19 -4.92
N HIS A 102 13.25 -9.14 -4.47
CA HIS A 102 13.64 -9.65 -3.17
C HIS A 102 12.98 -8.86 -2.04
N VAL A 103 12.58 -9.56 -0.97
CA VAL A 103 12.17 -8.92 0.27
C VAL A 103 13.34 -8.93 1.25
N ILE A 104 13.75 -7.75 1.67
CA ILE A 104 14.90 -7.56 2.54
C ILE A 104 14.41 -7.20 3.94
N GLY A 105 14.75 -8.04 4.91
CA GLY A 105 14.58 -7.76 6.34
C GLY A 105 15.88 -7.23 6.93
N ILE A 106 15.82 -6.06 7.57
CA ILE A 106 16.95 -5.44 8.27
C ILE A 106 16.61 -5.36 9.75
N TYR A 107 17.32 -6.11 10.58
CA TYR A 107 17.15 -6.06 12.02
C TYR A 107 18.28 -5.28 12.69
N ASN A 108 17.91 -4.23 13.43
CA ASN A 108 18.82 -3.42 14.22
C ASN A 108 18.13 -2.97 15.52
N ASN A 109 18.73 -3.24 16.68
CA ASN A 109 18.31 -2.68 17.97
C ASN A 109 16.81 -2.75 18.25
N LYS A 110 16.23 -3.96 18.12
CA LYS A 110 14.79 -4.21 18.31
C LYS A 110 13.88 -3.47 17.32
N SER A 111 14.43 -2.98 16.22
CA SER A 111 13.67 -2.51 15.07
C SER A 111 13.88 -3.47 13.91
N LEU A 112 12.79 -3.93 13.31
CA LEU A 112 12.81 -4.73 12.09
C LEU A 112 12.25 -3.88 10.96
N THR A 113 13.08 -3.58 9.98
CA THR A 113 12.64 -2.93 8.74
C THR A 113 12.44 -3.99 7.67
N LEU A 114 11.32 -3.94 6.97
CA LEU A 114 10.98 -4.78 5.83
C LEU A 114 10.91 -3.89 4.60
N ASP A 115 11.78 -4.14 3.64
CA ASP A 115 11.77 -3.52 2.32
C ASP A 115 11.23 -4.54 1.31
N MET A 116 10.08 -4.24 0.72
CA MET A 116 9.29 -5.19 -0.08
C MET A 116 8.87 -4.55 -1.40
N ASN A 117 9.16 -5.23 -2.51
CA ASN A 117 8.57 -4.90 -3.80
C ASN A 117 7.41 -5.85 -4.07
N LEU A 118 6.22 -5.27 -4.15
CA LEU A 118 4.95 -5.95 -4.36
C LEU A 118 4.36 -5.51 -5.69
N GLY A 119 3.84 -6.46 -6.46
CA GLY A 119 3.29 -6.20 -7.78
C GLY A 119 1.81 -6.51 -7.91
N PHE A 120 1.22 -5.92 -8.95
CA PHE A 120 -0.13 -6.22 -9.42
C PHE A 120 -0.09 -6.35 -10.95
N ASP A 121 -0.50 -7.52 -11.47
CA ASP A 121 -0.53 -7.75 -12.93
C ASP A 121 -1.54 -6.81 -13.58
N VAL A 122 -2.70 -6.64 -12.94
CA VAL A 122 -3.74 -5.68 -13.33
C VAL A 122 -4.31 -5.06 -12.06
N LEU A 123 -4.35 -3.73 -12.00
CA LEU A 123 -5.02 -2.98 -10.94
C LEU A 123 -6.02 -2.01 -11.57
N ASP A 124 -7.29 -2.14 -11.20
CA ASP A 124 -8.38 -1.36 -11.77
C ASP A 124 -8.84 -0.29 -10.78
N CYS A 125 -8.93 0.96 -11.23
CA CYS A 125 -9.37 2.10 -10.44
C CYS A 125 -10.48 2.84 -11.18
N SER A 126 -11.59 3.13 -10.51
CA SER A 126 -12.69 3.90 -11.09
C SER A 126 -13.12 5.01 -10.15
N TYR A 127 -13.51 6.15 -10.71
CA TYR A 127 -14.07 7.27 -9.97
C TYR A 127 -15.16 7.97 -10.78
N GLU A 128 -16.19 8.46 -10.10
CA GLU A 128 -17.07 9.48 -10.64
C GLU A 128 -16.35 10.84 -10.54
N TYR A 129 -16.39 11.65 -11.58
CA TYR A 129 -15.81 12.99 -11.55
C TYR A 129 -16.85 14.09 -11.75
N ASP A 130 -16.69 15.18 -11.00
CA ASP A 130 -17.38 16.46 -11.19
C ASP A 130 -16.33 17.54 -11.41
N LEU A 131 -16.28 18.03 -12.65
CA LEU A 131 -15.41 19.11 -13.08
C LEU A 131 -16.21 20.40 -13.15
N LYS A 132 -15.78 21.42 -12.40
CA LYS A 132 -16.34 22.75 -12.42
C LYS A 132 -15.27 23.78 -12.72
N TYR A 133 -15.42 24.50 -13.83
CA TYR A 133 -14.52 25.57 -14.22
C TYR A 133 -15.32 26.75 -14.77
N LEU A 134 -15.34 27.87 -14.04
CA LEU A 134 -16.17 29.04 -14.38
C LEU A 134 -17.64 28.63 -14.63
N PHE A 135 -18.16 28.90 -15.84
CA PHE A 135 -19.52 28.52 -16.27
C PHE A 135 -19.61 27.09 -16.81
N TYR A 136 -18.49 26.41 -17.00
CA TYR A 136 -18.44 25.05 -17.49
C TYR A 136 -18.56 24.06 -16.33
N LYS A 137 -19.49 23.10 -16.49
CA LYS A 137 -19.66 21.96 -15.59
C LYS A 137 -19.71 20.69 -16.42
N ARG A 138 -18.97 19.68 -15.99
CA ARG A 138 -19.00 18.36 -16.62
C ARG A 138 -18.96 17.29 -15.53
N GLN A 139 -19.79 16.27 -15.70
CA GLN A 139 -19.80 15.08 -14.87
C GLN A 139 -19.59 13.86 -15.76
N GLY A 140 -19.09 12.79 -15.17
CA GLY A 140 -18.92 11.51 -15.84
C GLY A 140 -18.09 10.56 -15.00
N ASP A 141 -17.62 9.51 -15.64
CA ASP A 141 -16.84 8.45 -15.00
C ASP A 141 -15.43 8.41 -15.60
N VAL A 142 -14.46 8.13 -14.75
CA VAL A 142 -13.09 7.82 -15.14
C VAL A 142 -12.80 6.39 -14.73
N PHE A 143 -12.32 5.62 -15.70
CA PHE A 143 -11.82 4.26 -15.50
C PHE A 143 -10.33 4.24 -15.86
N ALA A 144 -9.51 3.81 -14.91
CA ALA A 144 -8.08 3.64 -15.05
C ALA A 144 -7.72 2.17 -14.82
N ARG A 145 -6.87 1.63 -15.68
CA ARG A 145 -6.33 0.28 -15.54
C ARG A 145 -4.82 0.36 -15.62
N PHE A 146 -4.17 -0.12 -14.57
CA PHE A 146 -2.71 -0.21 -14.50
C PHE A 146 -2.30 -1.65 -14.77
N TYR A 147 -1.27 -1.83 -15.59
CA TYR A 147 -0.72 -3.13 -15.94
C TYR A 147 0.69 -3.25 -15.37
N ASN A 148 1.04 -4.42 -14.85
CA ASN A 148 2.38 -4.73 -14.32
C ASN A 148 2.88 -3.65 -13.34
N LEU A 149 2.01 -3.23 -12.41
CA LEU A 149 2.34 -2.21 -11.44
C LEU A 149 3.30 -2.81 -10.40
N ASP A 150 4.44 -2.16 -10.19
CA ASP A 150 5.37 -2.49 -9.10
C ASP A 150 5.31 -1.41 -8.02
N VAL A 151 5.23 -1.85 -6.76
CA VAL A 151 5.08 -1.01 -5.58
C VAL A 151 6.13 -1.40 -4.55
N ASN A 152 7.12 -0.54 -4.36
CA ASN A 152 8.06 -0.64 -3.25
C ASN A 152 7.42 -0.12 -1.95
N THR A 153 7.49 -0.93 -0.90
CA THR A 153 6.88 -0.70 0.40
C THR A 153 7.92 -0.94 1.49
N VAL A 154 8.17 0.08 2.31
CA VAL A 154 9.07 0.00 3.46
C VAL A 154 8.27 0.10 4.76
N LEU A 155 8.25 -0.99 5.52
CA LEU A 155 7.64 -1.09 6.85
C LEU A 155 8.72 -1.16 7.91
N ARG A 156 8.48 -0.55 9.06
CA ARG A 156 9.35 -0.67 10.23
C ARG A 156 8.53 -1.07 11.45
N ILE A 157 8.94 -2.18 12.05
CA ILE A 157 8.31 -2.76 13.23
C ILE A 157 9.23 -2.45 14.41
N ASP A 158 8.72 -1.66 15.36
CA ASP A 158 9.33 -1.46 16.66
C ASP A 158 8.94 -2.65 17.55
N LEU A 159 9.89 -3.55 17.82
CA LEU A 159 9.69 -4.74 18.64
C LEU A 159 9.81 -4.45 20.14
N ALA A 160 10.24 -3.25 20.54
CA ALA A 160 10.23 -2.82 21.93
C ALA A 160 8.84 -2.33 22.34
N ASN A 161 8.18 -1.57 21.47
CA ASN A 161 6.87 -0.97 21.73
C ASN A 161 5.71 -1.65 20.98
N TYR A 162 6.01 -2.64 20.14
CA TYR A 162 5.05 -3.35 19.29
C TYR A 162 4.27 -2.42 18.33
N TYR A 163 4.93 -1.38 17.84
CA TYR A 163 4.36 -0.48 16.83
C TYR A 163 4.81 -0.85 15.43
N ILE A 164 3.92 -0.64 14.47
CA ILE A 164 4.21 -0.81 13.05
C ILE A 164 4.12 0.57 12.40
N HIS A 165 5.20 0.96 11.74
CA HIS A 165 5.32 2.20 11.00
C HIS A 165 5.40 1.87 9.51
N LEU A 166 4.58 2.54 8.71
CA LEU A 166 4.83 2.62 7.29
C LEU A 166 5.78 3.79 7.04
N ASP A 167 7.01 3.48 6.67
CA ASP A 167 8.01 4.51 6.39
C ASP A 167 7.87 5.02 4.95
N SER A 168 7.61 4.14 3.97
CA SER A 168 7.35 4.59 2.60
C SER A 168 6.52 3.63 1.74
N ILE A 169 5.80 4.21 0.77
CA ILE A 169 5.21 3.52 -0.39
C ILE A 169 5.62 4.31 -1.62
N LYS A 170 6.23 3.65 -2.59
CA LYS A 170 6.62 4.21 -3.87
C LYS A 170 6.10 3.31 -4.98
N PHE A 171 5.43 3.92 -5.95
CA PHE A 171 5.06 3.25 -7.18
C PHE A 171 6.24 3.38 -8.14
N SER A 172 6.60 2.29 -8.81
CA SER A 172 7.56 2.34 -9.91
C SER A 172 7.03 3.26 -11.01
N ASP A 173 7.92 3.99 -11.67
CA ASP A 173 7.54 4.88 -12.77
C ASP A 173 6.87 4.04 -13.87
N VAL A 174 5.59 4.36 -14.17
CA VAL A 174 4.79 3.76 -15.25
C VAL A 174 4.89 4.63 -16.48
#